data_AF-A0A1G2LUT3-F1
#
_entry.id   AF-A0A1G2LUT3-F1
#
_cell.length_a   1.000
_cell.length_b   1.000
_cell.length_c   1.000
_cell.angle_alpha   90.00
_cell.angle_beta   90.00
_cell.angle_gamma   90.00
#
_symmetry.space_group_name_H-M   'P 1'
#
loop_
_entity.id
_entity.type
_entity.pdbx_description
1 polymer ?
#
loop_
_entity_poly.entity_id
_entity_poly.type
_entity_poly.pdbx_seq_one_letter_code
_entity_poly.pdbx_strand_id
1 'polypeptide(L)'
;MDGEIIREIIIATITAIISGYISIQIFKDKLKFKILQTERAQIIKEIYFQFHEVKNALSTFANKISRYEKNRAEKPTNEEYLEYDQKVVALRKNIQRHAIFFPDSLVKEMLSKVASFQVGPSTAHMGHQAAYDEASVKFRTEQYFEMVRLLSGSVLRPLEVEFKKILGIELEEGTQ
;
A
#
# COMPACT_ATOMS: atom_id res chain seq x y z
N MET A 1 6.45 6.44 29.35
CA MET A 1 7.26 6.34 28.12
C MET A 1 6.90 7.41 27.08
N ASP A 2 5.86 7.29 26.23
CA ASP A 2 5.62 8.30 25.17
C ASP A 2 5.28 9.70 25.71
N GLY A 3 4.54 9.80 26.81
CA GLY A 3 4.19 11.08 27.44
C GLY A 3 5.35 11.77 28.15
N GLU A 4 6.35 11.03 28.62
CA GLU A 4 7.54 11.59 29.29
C GLU A 4 8.53 12.18 28.29
N ILE A 5 8.70 11.52 27.14
CA ILE A 5 9.52 12.04 26.04
C ILE A 5 8.93 13.35 25.51
N ILE A 6 7.60 13.43 25.35
CA ILE A 6 6.92 14.67 24.94
C ILE A 6 7.15 15.78 25.98
N ARG A 7 7.08 15.45 27.28
CA ARG A 7 7.28 16.42 28.36
C ARG A 7 8.71 16.96 28.42
N GLU A 8 9.72 16.09 28.27
CA GLU A 8 11.12 16.50 28.24
C GLU A 8 11.45 17.36 27.02
N ILE A 9 10.91 17.02 25.85
CA ILE A 9 11.04 17.85 24.63
C ILE A 9 10.41 19.22 24.86
N ILE A 10 9.24 19.31 25.48
CA ILE A 10 8.58 20.59 25.78
C ILE A 10 9.44 21.45 26.72
N ILE A 11 9.98 20.89 27.80
CA ILE A 11 10.78 21.63 28.80
C ILE A 11 12.10 22.12 28.19
N ALA A 12 12.83 21.26 27.48
CA ALA A 12 14.08 21.62 26.80
C ALA A 12 13.85 22.72 25.76
N THR A 13 12.70 22.69 25.08
CA THR A 13 12.36 23.66 24.05
C THR A 13 11.90 25.00 24.62
N ILE A 14 11.09 25.02 25.68
CA ILE A 14 10.70 26.26 26.37
C ILE A 14 11.96 26.97 26.89
N THR A 15 12.91 26.22 27.44
CA THR A 15 14.19 26.76 27.89
C THR A 15 14.96 27.39 26.73
N ALA A 16 15.11 26.68 25.60
CA ALA A 16 15.80 27.21 24.41
C ALA A 16 15.14 28.48 23.80
N ILE A 17 13.81 28.58 23.88
CA ILE A 17 13.04 29.74 23.42
C ILE A 17 13.24 30.94 24.36
N ILE A 18 13.11 30.73 25.68
CA ILE A 18 13.26 31.79 26.69
C ILE A 18 14.71 32.30 26.72
N SER A 19 15.69 31.43 26.48
CA SER A 19 17.10 31.79 26.37
C SER A 19 17.47 32.50 25.06
N GLY A 20 16.53 32.73 24.14
CA GLY A 20 16.78 33.40 22.86
C GLY A 20 17.56 32.56 21.83
N TYR A 21 17.78 31.27 22.10
CA TYR A 21 18.56 30.37 21.26
C TYR A 21 17.79 29.97 19.98
N ILE A 22 16.46 29.98 20.02
CA ILE A 22 15.57 29.70 18.88
C ILE A 22 14.36 30.66 18.93
N SER A 23 14.07 31.31 17.79
CA SER A 23 12.84 32.11 17.63
C SER A 23 11.58 31.24 17.74
N ILE A 24 10.55 31.72 18.45
CA ILE A 24 9.23 31.08 18.54
C ILE A 24 8.65 30.74 17.16
N GLN A 25 8.90 31.59 16.17
CA GLN A 25 8.42 31.37 14.80
C GLN A 25 9.09 30.14 14.17
N ILE A 26 10.42 30.04 14.28
CA ILE A 26 11.20 28.89 13.80
C ILE A 26 10.74 27.59 14.49
N PHE A 27 10.40 27.65 15.77
CA PHE A 27 9.86 26.50 16.49
C PHE A 27 8.47 26.08 15.98
N LYS A 28 7.53 27.03 15.83
CA LYS A 28 6.20 26.75 15.26
C LYS A 28 6.29 26.13 13.88
N ASP A 29 7.22 26.62 13.05
CA ASP A 29 7.44 26.10 11.71
C ASP A 29 8.03 24.68 11.75
N LYS A 30 9.01 24.41 12.65
CA LYS A 30 9.54 23.06 12.88
C LYS A 30 8.50 22.07 13.42
N LEU A 31 7.62 22.51 14.32
CA LEU A 31 6.55 21.66 14.87
C LEU A 31 5.49 21.34 13.81
N LYS A 32 5.06 22.35 13.04
CA LYS A 32 4.14 22.17 11.91
C LYS A 32 4.73 21.22 10.87
N PHE A 33 6.01 21.35 10.58
CA PHE A 33 6.75 20.44 9.70
C PHE A 33 6.77 19.00 10.23
N LYS A 34 7.07 18.79 11.53
CA LYS A 34 7.04 17.46 12.14
C LYS A 34 5.65 16.83 12.14
N ILE A 35 4.59 17.61 12.41
CA ILE A 35 3.20 17.11 12.37
C ILE A 35 2.87 16.62 10.95
N LEU A 36 3.20 17.43 9.92
CA LEU A 36 3.00 17.04 8.52
C LEU A 36 3.81 15.79 8.13
N GLN A 37 5.02 15.61 8.66
CA GLN A 37 5.82 14.39 8.45
C GLN A 37 5.19 13.16 9.10
N THR A 38 4.64 13.29 10.31
CA THR A 38 3.95 12.17 11.00
C THR A 38 2.67 11.77 10.28
N GLU A 39 1.85 12.75 9.85
CA GLU A 39 0.65 12.51 9.04
C GLU A 39 1.03 11.81 7.72
N ARG A 40 2.08 12.29 7.06
CA ARG A 40 2.63 11.66 5.85
C ARG A 40 3.03 10.21 6.12
N ALA A 41 3.80 9.93 7.17
CA ALA A 41 4.25 8.57 7.50
C ALA A 41 3.07 7.61 7.74
N GLN A 42 2.03 8.06 8.44
CA GLN A 42 0.85 7.26 8.73
C GLN A 42 0.08 6.93 7.44
N ILE A 43 -0.06 7.89 6.53
CA ILE A 43 -0.70 7.69 5.22
C ILE A 43 0.08 6.69 4.37
N ILE A 44 1.41 6.82 4.29
CA ILE A 44 2.25 5.86 3.53
C ILE A 44 2.10 4.45 4.11
N LYS A 45 2.13 4.33 5.44
CA LYS A 45 1.95 3.06 6.15
C LYS A 45 0.59 2.43 5.83
N GLU A 46 -0.49 3.21 5.86
CA GLU A 46 -1.83 2.72 5.55
C GLU A 46 -1.93 2.19 4.12
N ILE A 47 -1.48 2.95 3.13
CA ILE A 47 -1.47 2.54 1.72
C ILE A 47 -0.59 1.30 1.52
N TYR A 48 0.56 1.23 2.19
CA TYR A 48 1.44 0.06 2.17
C TYR A 48 0.73 -1.21 2.68
N PHE A 49 0.02 -1.13 3.81
CA PHE A 49 -0.73 -2.27 4.33
C PHE A 49 -1.89 -2.67 3.41
N GLN A 50 -2.61 -1.71 2.83
CA GLN A 50 -3.68 -2.00 1.85
C GLN A 50 -3.13 -2.70 0.60
N PHE A 51 -1.94 -2.34 0.12
CA PHE A 51 -1.28 -3.08 -0.96
C PHE A 51 -0.94 -4.52 -0.56
N HIS A 52 -0.51 -4.77 0.68
CA HIS A 52 -0.29 -6.12 1.19
C HIS A 52 -1.58 -6.93 1.30
N GLU A 53 -2.69 -6.31 1.74
CA GLU A 53 -4.00 -6.98 1.78
C GLU A 53 -4.46 -7.40 0.38
N VAL A 54 -4.34 -6.52 -0.62
CA VAL A 54 -4.65 -6.83 -2.02
C VAL A 54 -3.74 -7.94 -2.55
N LYS A 55 -2.44 -7.89 -2.25
CA LYS A 55 -1.47 -8.93 -2.62
C LYS A 55 -1.82 -10.29 -2.02
N ASN A 56 -2.20 -10.33 -0.74
CA ASN A 56 -2.56 -11.56 -0.03
C ASN A 56 -3.87 -12.16 -0.57
N ALA A 57 -4.85 -11.32 -0.90
CA ALA A 57 -6.08 -11.76 -1.55
C ALA A 57 -5.81 -12.36 -2.94
N LEU A 58 -4.97 -11.71 -3.76
CA LEU A 58 -4.52 -12.23 -5.05
C LEU A 58 -3.83 -13.59 -4.92
N SER A 59 -2.91 -13.72 -3.94
CA SER A 59 -2.22 -14.98 -3.67
C SER A 59 -3.20 -16.10 -3.26
N THR A 60 -4.20 -15.76 -2.45
CA THR A 60 -5.28 -16.70 -2.08
C THR A 60 -6.07 -17.16 -3.30
N PHE A 61 -6.44 -16.24 -4.20
CA PHE A 61 -7.12 -16.62 -5.45
C PHE A 61 -6.26 -17.48 -6.35
N ALA A 62 -5.01 -17.09 -6.57
CA ALA A 62 -4.07 -17.87 -7.39
C ALA A 62 -3.95 -19.31 -6.87
N ASN A 63 -3.85 -19.49 -5.55
CA ASN A 63 -3.78 -20.79 -4.91
C ASN A 63 -5.10 -21.59 -5.04
N LYS A 64 -6.26 -20.96 -4.83
CA LYS A 64 -7.57 -21.62 -5.00
C LYS A 64 -7.80 -22.06 -6.44
N ILE A 65 -7.53 -21.18 -7.41
CA ILE A 65 -7.70 -21.49 -8.83
C ILE A 65 -6.72 -22.58 -9.26
N SER A 66 -5.48 -22.59 -8.75
CA SER A 66 -4.52 -23.66 -9.00
C SER A 66 -4.96 -25.02 -8.42
N ARG A 67 -5.61 -25.04 -7.25
CA ARG A 67 -6.23 -26.27 -6.71
C ARG A 67 -7.45 -26.69 -7.52
N TYR A 68 -8.25 -25.73 -7.99
CA TYR A 68 -9.36 -26.04 -8.88
C TYR A 68 -8.87 -26.63 -10.21
N GLU A 69 -7.77 -26.12 -10.77
CA GLU A 69 -7.14 -26.67 -11.98
C GLU A 69 -6.71 -28.13 -11.78
N LYS A 70 -6.00 -28.42 -10.68
CA LYS A 70 -5.39 -29.74 -10.44
C LYS A 70 -6.39 -30.83 -10.06
N ASN A 71 -7.41 -30.49 -9.28
CA ASN A 71 -8.27 -31.50 -8.66
C ASN A 71 -9.74 -31.07 -8.54
N ARG A 72 -10.15 -30.00 -9.25
CA ARG A 72 -11.51 -29.42 -9.21
C ARG A 72 -12.00 -29.12 -7.79
N ALA A 73 -11.06 -28.97 -6.86
CA ALA A 73 -11.31 -28.68 -5.46
C ALA A 73 -11.26 -27.17 -5.24
N GLU A 74 -12.32 -26.63 -4.63
CA GLU A 74 -12.46 -25.22 -4.22
C GLU A 74 -12.42 -24.20 -5.37
N LYS A 75 -13.60 -23.77 -5.83
CA LYS A 75 -13.73 -22.60 -6.71
C LYS A 75 -13.83 -21.31 -5.87
N PRO A 76 -13.22 -20.19 -6.30
CA PRO A 76 -13.50 -18.90 -5.69
C PRO A 76 -14.99 -18.55 -5.81
N THR A 77 -15.56 -17.97 -4.76
CA THR A 77 -16.97 -17.56 -4.79
C THR A 77 -17.13 -16.14 -5.31
N ASN A 78 -18.35 -15.77 -5.71
CA ASN A 78 -18.64 -14.40 -6.16
C ASN A 78 -18.45 -13.39 -5.02
N GLU A 79 -18.74 -13.80 -3.78
CA GLU A 79 -18.52 -12.97 -2.59
C GLU A 79 -17.04 -12.64 -2.40
N GLU A 80 -16.15 -13.61 -2.62
CA GLU A 80 -14.71 -13.37 -2.52
C GLU A 80 -14.22 -12.40 -3.60
N TYR A 81 -14.67 -12.56 -4.85
CA TYR A 81 -14.37 -11.61 -5.93
C TYR A 81 -14.89 -10.20 -5.62
N LEU A 82 -16.08 -10.09 -5.04
CA LEU A 82 -16.66 -8.81 -4.64
C LEU A 82 -15.85 -8.15 -3.51
N GLU A 83 -15.46 -8.92 -2.49
CA GLU A 83 -14.62 -8.42 -1.40
C GLU A 83 -13.27 -7.91 -1.92
N TYR A 84 -12.69 -8.62 -2.88
CA TYR A 84 -11.46 -8.21 -3.54
C TYR A 84 -11.60 -6.91 -4.31
N ASP A 85 -12.62 -6.79 -5.16
CA ASP A 85 -12.86 -5.57 -5.93
C ASP A 85 -13.10 -4.37 -5.00
N GLN A 86 -13.82 -4.57 -3.89
CA GLN A 86 -13.99 -3.55 -2.85
C GLN A 86 -12.65 -3.09 -2.25
N LYS A 87 -11.72 -4.02 -1.97
CA LYS A 87 -10.36 -3.69 -1.48
C LYS A 87 -9.56 -2.90 -2.51
N VAL A 88 -9.61 -3.29 -3.78
CA VAL A 88 -8.93 -2.60 -4.89
C VAL A 88 -9.50 -1.18 -5.07
N VAL A 89 -10.83 -1.02 -5.04
CA VAL A 89 -11.50 0.29 -5.13
C VAL A 89 -11.17 1.18 -3.92
N ALA A 90 -11.15 0.62 -2.71
CA ALA A 90 -10.78 1.35 -1.49
C ALA A 90 -9.34 1.86 -1.58
N LEU A 91 -8.39 0.99 -1.96
CA LEU A 91 -6.99 1.33 -2.17
C LEU A 91 -6.85 2.44 -3.23
N ARG A 92 -7.53 2.33 -4.38
CA ARG A 92 -7.52 3.36 -5.43
C ARG A 92 -7.94 4.72 -4.89
N LYS A 93 -9.07 4.76 -4.18
CA LYS A 93 -9.61 6.00 -3.59
C LYS A 93 -8.63 6.58 -2.58
N ASN A 94 -7.97 5.74 -1.78
CA ASN A 94 -7.02 6.19 -0.77
C ASN A 94 -5.77 6.82 -1.40
N ILE A 95 -5.20 6.17 -2.43
CA ILE A 95 -4.07 6.72 -3.20
C ILE A 95 -4.43 8.07 -3.82
N GLN A 96 -5.60 8.17 -4.46
CA GLN A 96 -6.04 9.42 -5.09
C GLN A 96 -6.25 10.54 -4.07
N ARG A 97 -6.87 10.24 -2.92
CA ARG A 97 -7.10 11.21 -1.85
C ARG A 97 -5.79 11.77 -1.30
N HIS A 98 -4.76 10.93 -1.21
CA HIS A 98 -3.50 11.27 -0.57
C HIS A 98 -2.34 11.46 -1.56
N ALA A 99 -2.61 11.61 -2.85
CA ALA A 99 -1.60 11.72 -3.91
C ALA A 99 -0.55 12.82 -3.63
N ILE A 100 -0.97 13.93 -3.03
CA ILE A 100 -0.11 15.08 -2.67
C ILE A 100 1.06 14.72 -1.74
N PHE A 101 0.99 13.58 -1.04
CA PHE A 101 1.99 13.13 -0.08
C PHE A 101 3.07 12.23 -0.70
N PHE A 102 2.96 11.93 -1.98
CA PHE A 102 3.84 11.02 -2.72
C PHE A 102 4.46 11.73 -3.93
N PRO A 103 5.62 11.27 -4.41
CA PRO A 103 6.12 11.66 -5.72
C PRO A 103 5.13 11.26 -6.83
N ASP A 104 4.92 12.15 -7.81
CA ASP A 104 3.99 11.91 -8.94
C ASP A 104 4.27 10.61 -9.70
N SER A 105 5.55 10.25 -9.85
CA SER A 105 5.96 8.99 -10.50
C SER A 105 5.44 7.76 -9.74
N LEU A 106 5.53 7.79 -8.41
CA LEU A 106 5.04 6.71 -7.55
C LEU A 106 3.51 6.64 -7.55
N VAL A 107 2.83 7.79 -7.55
CA VAL A 107 1.36 7.83 -7.68
C VAL A 107 0.91 7.21 -9.00
N LYS A 108 1.56 7.56 -10.11
CA LYS A 108 1.26 6.99 -11.44
C LYS A 108 1.48 5.48 -11.47
N GLU A 109 2.59 5.00 -10.91
CA GLU A 109 2.88 3.56 -10.83
C GLU A 109 1.83 2.84 -9.97
N MET A 110 1.55 3.34 -8.76
CA MET A 110 0.53 2.78 -7.87
C MET A 110 -0.85 2.70 -8.55
N LEU A 111 -1.30 3.78 -9.18
CA LEU A 111 -2.60 3.82 -9.86
C LEU A 111 -2.63 2.94 -11.11
N SER A 112 -1.52 2.86 -11.87
CA SER A 112 -1.41 1.97 -13.02
C SER A 112 -1.51 0.51 -12.60
N LYS A 113 -0.87 0.13 -11.50
CA LYS A 113 -0.93 -1.24 -10.97
C LYS A 113 -2.32 -1.55 -10.43
N VAL A 114 -2.92 -0.66 -9.64
CA VAL A 114 -4.29 -0.81 -9.17
C VAL A 114 -5.30 -0.93 -10.33
N ALA A 115 -5.12 -0.19 -11.42
CA ALA A 115 -5.95 -0.33 -12.62
C ALA A 115 -5.76 -1.69 -13.31
N SER A 116 -4.53 -2.22 -13.35
CA SER A 116 -4.27 -3.58 -13.85
C SER A 116 -4.84 -4.68 -12.94
N PHE A 117 -5.20 -4.35 -11.70
CA PHE A 117 -5.78 -5.26 -10.71
C PHE A 117 -7.29 -5.27 -10.67
N GLN A 118 -7.96 -4.35 -11.38
CA GLN A 118 -9.36 -4.57 -11.70
C GLN A 118 -9.43 -5.84 -12.53
N VAL A 119 -9.95 -6.89 -11.92
CA VAL A 119 -10.25 -8.15 -12.59
C VAL A 119 -11.09 -7.78 -13.80
N GLY A 120 -10.52 -7.89 -15.00
CA GLY A 120 -11.20 -7.59 -16.26
C GLY A 120 -12.57 -8.25 -16.29
N PRO A 121 -13.51 -7.70 -17.09
CA PRO A 121 -14.96 -7.77 -16.93
C PRO A 121 -15.37 -8.98 -16.11
N SER A 122 -15.74 -8.68 -14.87
CA SER A 122 -16.06 -9.61 -13.81
C SER A 122 -16.64 -10.93 -14.33
N THR A 123 -16.30 -11.99 -13.65
CA THR A 123 -17.12 -13.20 -13.57
C THR A 123 -18.61 -12.92 -13.25
N ALA A 124 -19.00 -11.68 -12.93
CA ALA A 124 -20.39 -11.24 -12.84
C ALA A 124 -21.03 -10.90 -14.22
N HIS A 125 -20.26 -10.69 -15.28
CA HIS A 125 -20.74 -10.43 -16.64
C HIS A 125 -20.47 -11.56 -17.63
N MET A 126 -19.42 -12.36 -17.42
CA MET A 126 -19.22 -13.62 -18.14
C MET A 126 -20.04 -14.72 -17.47
N GLY A 127 -20.91 -15.40 -18.22
CA GLY A 127 -21.68 -16.53 -17.70
C GLY A 127 -20.76 -17.52 -16.98
N HIS A 128 -21.16 -17.96 -15.79
CA HIS A 128 -20.36 -18.74 -14.84
C HIS A 128 -19.54 -19.89 -15.46
N GLN A 129 -19.97 -20.46 -16.59
CA GLN A 129 -19.26 -21.54 -17.29
C GLN A 129 -17.98 -21.12 -18.03
N ALA A 130 -17.92 -19.91 -18.61
CA ALA A 130 -16.73 -19.44 -19.35
C ALA A 130 -15.57 -19.01 -18.41
N ALA A 131 -15.87 -18.80 -17.13
CA ALA A 131 -14.87 -18.47 -16.11
C ALA A 131 -14.04 -19.70 -15.67
N TYR A 132 -14.50 -20.92 -15.96
CA TYR A 132 -13.92 -22.17 -15.45
C TYR A 132 -13.53 -23.17 -16.55
N ASP A 133 -13.51 -22.74 -17.81
CA ASP A 133 -12.83 -23.51 -18.85
C ASP A 133 -11.32 -23.61 -18.52
N GLU A 134 -10.70 -24.72 -18.91
CA GLU A 134 -9.35 -25.09 -18.45
C GLU A 134 -8.27 -24.09 -18.91
N ALA A 135 -8.42 -23.52 -20.10
CA ALA A 135 -7.50 -22.52 -20.65
C ALA A 135 -7.62 -21.17 -19.91
N SER A 136 -8.85 -20.75 -19.59
CA SER A 136 -9.19 -19.55 -18.82
C SER A 136 -8.70 -19.66 -17.38
N VAL A 137 -8.79 -20.86 -16.77
CA VAL A 137 -8.27 -21.13 -15.42
C VAL A 137 -6.75 -21.02 -15.35
N LYS A 138 -6.03 -21.64 -16.30
CA LYS A 138 -4.57 -21.61 -16.35
C LYS A 138 -4.04 -20.18 -16.59
N PHE A 139 -4.62 -19.48 -17.57
CA PHE A 139 -4.27 -18.10 -17.89
C PHE A 139 -4.48 -17.16 -16.69
N ARG A 140 -5.61 -17.26 -15.98
CA ARG A 140 -5.89 -16.43 -14.80
C ARG A 140 -4.93 -16.72 -13.65
N THR A 141 -4.56 -17.98 -13.44
CA THR A 141 -3.59 -18.37 -12.41
C THR A 141 -2.24 -17.71 -12.65
N GLU A 142 -1.72 -17.79 -13.89
CA GLU A 142 -0.47 -17.16 -14.29
C GLU A 142 -0.53 -15.63 -14.16
N GLN A 143 -1.66 -15.02 -14.57
CA GLN A 143 -1.88 -13.58 -14.40
C GLN A 143 -1.85 -13.14 -12.93
N TYR A 144 -2.55 -13.86 -12.03
CA TYR A 144 -2.56 -13.49 -10.62
C TYR A 144 -1.19 -13.64 -9.95
N PHE A 145 -0.43 -14.68 -10.27
CA PHE A 145 0.94 -14.81 -9.76
C PHE A 145 1.84 -13.68 -10.27
N GLU A 146 1.70 -13.29 -11.54
CA GLU A 146 2.45 -12.18 -12.09
C GLU A 146 2.07 -10.84 -11.44
N MET A 147 0.78 -10.61 -11.17
CA MET A 147 0.31 -9.43 -10.43
C MET A 147 0.89 -9.36 -9.01
N VAL A 148 0.95 -10.50 -8.30
CA VAL A 148 1.60 -10.60 -6.97
C VAL A 148 3.09 -10.26 -7.03
N ARG A 149 3.78 -10.75 -8.07
CA ARG A 149 5.21 -10.49 -8.30
C ARG A 149 5.44 -9.00 -8.57
N LEU A 150 4.67 -8.41 -9.48
CA LEU A 150 4.76 -7.00 -9.85
C LEU A 150 4.47 -6.08 -8.66
N LEU A 151 3.46 -6.38 -7.84
CA LEU A 151 3.15 -5.63 -6.60
C LEU A 151 4.34 -5.50 -5.67
N SER A 152 5.08 -6.59 -5.51
CA SER A 152 6.22 -6.67 -4.59
C SER A 152 7.37 -5.78 -5.05
N GLY A 153 7.70 -5.81 -6.34
CA GLY A 153 8.83 -5.05 -6.89
C GLY A 153 8.53 -3.59 -7.21
N SER A 154 7.38 -3.32 -7.84
CA SER A 154 7.08 -2.00 -8.45
C SER A 154 6.37 -1.02 -7.52
N VAL A 155 5.78 -1.49 -6.42
CA VAL A 155 4.98 -0.63 -5.53
C VAL A 155 5.38 -0.76 -4.07
N LEU A 156 5.41 -1.98 -3.52
CA LEU A 156 5.71 -2.19 -2.11
C LEU A 156 7.13 -1.76 -1.74
N ARG A 157 8.13 -2.09 -2.56
CA ARG A 157 9.52 -1.67 -2.33
C ARG A 157 9.71 -0.15 -2.43
N PRO A 158 9.20 0.56 -3.45
CA PRO A 158 9.21 2.02 -3.47
C PRO A 158 8.50 2.69 -2.29
N LEU A 159 7.36 2.14 -1.84
CA LEU A 159 6.67 2.65 -0.65
C LEU A 159 7.49 2.47 0.63
N GLU A 160 8.17 1.33 0.78
CA GLU A 160 9.09 1.07 1.89
C GLU A 160 10.25 2.08 1.90
N VAL A 161 10.80 2.39 0.72
CA VAL A 161 11.84 3.42 0.55
C VAL A 161 11.34 4.79 0.98
N GLU A 162 10.16 5.22 0.53
CA GLU A 162 9.57 6.50 0.93
C GLU A 162 9.27 6.54 2.44
N PHE A 163 8.82 5.44 3.02
CA PHE A 163 8.60 5.34 4.46
C PHE A 163 9.91 5.50 5.27
N LYS A 164 10.98 4.82 4.86
CA LYS A 164 12.30 4.91 5.51
C LYS A 164 12.90 6.31 5.40
N LYS A 165 12.74 6.99 4.24
CA LYS A 165 13.15 8.39 4.06
C LYS A 165 12.50 9.33 5.06
N ILE A 166 11.20 9.15 5.35
CA ILE A 166 10.48 10.00 6.32
C ILE A 166 11.02 9.77 7.74
N LEU A 167 11.35 8.54 8.08
CA LEU A 167 11.90 8.18 9.39
C LEU A 167 13.39 8.52 9.55
N GLY A 168 14.06 9.00 8.50
CA GLY A 168 15.50 9.27 8.52
C GLY A 168 16.35 8.01 8.67
N ILE A 169 15.80 6.84 8.30
CA ILE A 169 16.53 5.58 8.28
C ILE A 169 17.28 5.53 6.95
N GLU A 170 18.61 5.59 7.00
CA GLU A 170 19.42 5.31 5.82
C GLU A 170 19.09 3.89 5.35
N LEU A 171 18.66 3.79 4.09
CA LEU A 171 18.58 2.49 3.44
C LEU A 171 20.02 2.03 3.30
N GLU A 172 20.42 1.01 4.06
CA GLU A 172 21.63 0.26 3.74
C GLU A 172 21.52 -0.11 2.27
N GLU A 173 22.37 0.52 1.45
CA GLU A 173 22.50 0.17 0.05
C GLU A 173 22.87 -1.31 0.04
N GLY A 174 21.92 -2.14 -0.38
CA GLY A 174 22.14 -3.57 -0.49
C GLY A 174 23.41 -3.80 -1.28
N THR A 175 24.39 -4.40 -0.61
CA THR A 175 25.51 -5.10 -1.25
C THR A 175 24.96 -5.89 -2.43
N GLN A 176 25.54 -5.62 -3.60
CA GLN A 176 25.30 -6.31 -4.86
C GLN A 176 25.43 -7.82 -4.72
#